data_AF-A0A2V8WSM7-F1
#
_entry.id   AF-A0A2V8WSM7-F1
#
_cell.length_a   1.000
_cell.length_b   1.000
_cell.length_c   1.000
_cell.angle_alpha   90.00
_cell.angle_beta   90.00
_cell.angle_gamma   90.00
#
_symmetry.space_group_name_H-M   'P 1'
#
loop_
_entity.id
_entity.type
_entity.pdbx_description
1 polymer ?
#
loop_
_entity_poly.entity_id
_entity_poly.type
_entity_poly.pdbx_seq_one_letter_code
_entity_poly.pdbx_strand_id
1 'polypeptide(L)'
;MDATKETDIRSLMELVGARDMVQDGASNAIEQSREKLLASVSNNDKGQAFVKAFAASYQKKFDVGQVTEQLVSVYDKHFTQEEIKGLLQFYGSPLGQKVASEMPKISREIQSATRAAGNKAAKEALAELKQQNPEVGQSARLGLGQSRWQQRRGQQQSQQSAQRQPPQ
;
A
#
# COMPACT_ATOMS: atom_id res chain seq x y z
N MET A 1 -19.66 -25.89 7.19
CA MET A 1 -19.22 -25.90 5.79
C MET A 1 -19.08 -27.35 5.35
N ASP A 2 -19.52 -27.69 4.14
CA ASP A 2 -19.33 -29.03 3.57
C ASP A 2 -17.88 -29.23 3.11
N ALA A 3 -17.32 -30.42 3.30
CA ALA A 3 -15.92 -30.72 2.97
C ALA A 3 -15.64 -30.64 1.46
N THR A 4 -16.66 -30.93 0.64
CA THR A 4 -16.58 -30.76 -0.82
C THR A 4 -16.43 -29.29 -1.19
N LYS A 5 -17.25 -28.43 -0.58
CA LYS A 5 -17.23 -26.99 -0.82
C LYS A 5 -15.90 -26.37 -0.44
N GLU A 6 -15.29 -26.86 0.63
CA GLU A 6 -13.95 -26.45 1.05
C GLU A 6 -12.90 -26.71 -0.01
N THR A 7 -12.87 -27.96 -0.47
CA THR A 7 -11.92 -28.41 -1.47
C THR A 7 -12.08 -27.61 -2.76
N ASP A 8 -13.32 -27.37 -3.16
CA ASP A 8 -13.64 -26.60 -4.36
C ASP A 8 -13.24 -25.11 -4.22
N ILE A 9 -13.49 -24.49 -3.06
CA ILE A 9 -13.07 -23.11 -2.78
C ILE A 9 -11.55 -22.99 -2.84
N ARG A 10 -10.81 -23.92 -2.20
CA ARG A 10 -9.34 -23.92 -2.22
C ARG A 10 -8.81 -24.05 -3.66
N SER A 11 -9.41 -24.94 -4.45
CA SER A 11 -9.06 -25.10 -5.87
C SER A 11 -9.34 -23.82 -6.68
N LEU A 12 -10.47 -23.15 -6.41
CA LEU A 12 -10.81 -21.89 -7.07
C LEU A 12 -9.79 -20.80 -6.71
N MET A 13 -9.41 -20.70 -5.43
CA MET A 13 -8.41 -19.75 -4.96
C MET A 13 -7.05 -19.93 -5.65
N GLU A 14 -6.65 -21.18 -5.93
CA GLU A 14 -5.44 -21.46 -6.70
C GLU A 14 -5.57 -20.98 -8.16
N LEU A 15 -6.69 -21.28 -8.82
CA LEU A 15 -6.93 -20.87 -10.21
C LEU A 15 -6.96 -19.35 -10.42
N VAL A 16 -7.51 -18.61 -9.45
CA VAL A 16 -7.59 -17.14 -9.53
C VAL A 16 -6.33 -16.43 -9.01
N GLY A 17 -5.33 -17.17 -8.54
CA GLY A 17 -4.07 -16.61 -8.04
C GLY A 17 -4.19 -15.94 -6.67
N ALA A 18 -5.11 -16.38 -5.81
CA ALA A 18 -5.31 -15.79 -4.48
C ALA A 18 -4.05 -15.89 -3.58
N ARG A 19 -3.23 -16.94 -3.77
CA ARG A 19 -1.95 -17.09 -3.08
C ARG A 19 -1.00 -15.93 -3.38
N ASP A 20 -0.85 -15.59 -4.66
CA ASP A 20 0.00 -14.49 -5.10
C ASP A 20 -0.54 -13.16 -4.56
N MET A 21 -1.87 -12.98 -4.55
CA MET A 21 -2.50 -11.79 -3.96
C MET A 21 -2.22 -11.66 -2.46
N VAL A 22 -2.26 -12.75 -1.68
CA VAL A 22 -1.92 -12.75 -0.25
C VAL A 22 -0.45 -12.40 -0.06
N GLN A 23 0.45 -12.95 -0.88
CA GLN A 23 1.88 -12.69 -0.80
C GLN A 23 2.24 -11.24 -1.19
N ASP A 24 1.61 -10.70 -2.23
CA ASP A 24 1.74 -9.31 -2.63
C ASP A 24 1.19 -8.38 -1.55
N GLY A 25 0.03 -8.72 -0.96
CA GLY A 25 -0.56 -7.99 0.16
C GLY A 25 0.37 -7.93 1.38
N ALA A 26 0.95 -9.07 1.76
CA ALA A 26 1.93 -9.15 2.85
C ALA A 26 3.18 -8.32 2.55
N SER A 27 3.68 -8.38 1.31
CA SER A 27 4.85 -7.62 0.85
C SER A 27 4.61 -6.12 0.86
N ASN A 28 3.41 -5.68 0.47
CA ASN A 28 3.03 -4.28 0.56
C ASN A 28 2.85 -3.82 2.02
N ALA A 29 2.27 -4.66 2.88
CA ALA A 29 2.05 -4.35 4.29
C ALA A 29 3.37 -4.21 5.08
N ILE A 30 4.32 -5.11 4.83
CA ILE A 30 5.65 -5.02 5.44
C ILE A 30 6.41 -3.79 4.96
N GLU A 31 6.32 -3.45 3.67
CA GLU A 31 7.02 -2.28 3.14
C GLU A 31 6.48 -0.98 3.73
N GLN A 32 5.16 -0.82 3.79
CA GLN A 32 4.54 0.32 4.49
C GLN A 32 4.95 0.40 5.97
N SER A 33 5.09 -0.75 6.63
CA SER A 33 5.54 -0.80 8.02
C SER A 33 7.02 -0.41 8.15
N ARG A 34 7.86 -0.84 7.20
CA ARG A 34 9.28 -0.46 7.12
C ARG A 34 9.44 1.04 6.90
N GLU A 35 8.69 1.64 6.00
CA GLU A 35 8.72 3.09 5.76
C GLU A 35 8.36 3.88 7.04
N LYS A 36 7.30 3.48 7.74
CA LYS A 36 6.90 4.10 9.02
C LYS A 36 7.96 3.93 10.10
N LEU A 37 8.63 2.78 10.16
CA LEU A 37 9.73 2.57 11.09
C LEU A 37 10.94 3.43 10.74
N LEU A 38 11.35 3.49 9.47
CA LEU A 38 12.45 4.35 9.01
C LEU A 38 12.22 5.83 9.34
N ALA A 39 10.97 6.29 9.34
CA ALA A 39 10.62 7.65 9.72
C ALA A 39 10.75 7.94 11.24
N SER A 40 10.75 6.90 12.09
CA SER A 40 10.78 7.04 13.55
C SER A 40 12.09 6.60 14.20
N VAL A 41 12.81 5.64 13.60
CA VAL A 41 14.11 5.19 14.10
C VAL A 41 15.24 6.15 13.72
N SER A 42 16.35 6.12 14.45
CA SER A 42 17.53 6.89 14.11
C SER A 42 18.08 6.47 12.73
N ASN A 43 18.38 7.46 11.88
CA ASN A 43 19.00 7.21 10.57
C ASN A 43 20.51 6.90 10.71
N ASN A 44 20.83 5.71 11.21
CA ASN A 44 22.18 5.18 11.35
C ASN A 44 22.16 3.64 11.19
N ASP A 45 23.34 3.01 11.22
CA ASP A 45 23.49 1.56 11.01
C ASP A 45 22.64 0.72 11.97
N LYS A 46 22.51 1.15 13.24
CA LYS A 46 21.69 0.46 14.24
C LYS A 46 20.20 0.54 13.90
N GLY A 47 19.72 1.70 13.47
CA GLY A 47 18.33 1.87 13.02
C GLY A 47 18.03 1.06 11.78
N GLN A 48 18.93 1.04 10.79
CA GLN A 48 18.76 0.22 9.59
C GLN A 48 18.77 -1.28 9.91
N ALA A 49 19.69 -1.74 10.78
CA ALA A 49 19.73 -3.11 11.24
C ALA A 49 18.44 -3.51 11.98
N PHE A 50 17.88 -2.62 12.79
CA PHE A 50 16.60 -2.83 13.46
C PHE A 50 15.44 -3.00 12.46
N VAL A 51 15.31 -2.13 11.47
CA VAL A 51 14.26 -2.24 10.44
C VAL A 51 14.41 -3.54 9.63
N LYS A 52 15.64 -3.94 9.31
CA LYS A 52 15.91 -5.23 8.65
C LYS A 52 15.49 -6.42 9.52
N ALA A 53 15.83 -6.39 10.82
CA ALA A 53 15.45 -7.43 11.76
C ALA A 53 13.93 -7.51 11.96
N PHE A 54 13.25 -6.36 12.01
CA PHE A 54 11.79 -6.28 12.00
C PHE A 54 11.21 -6.99 10.79
N ALA A 55 11.72 -6.69 9.58
CA ALA A 55 11.19 -7.29 8.37
C ALA A 55 11.38 -8.82 8.34
N ALA A 56 12.56 -9.32 8.73
CA ALA A 56 12.82 -10.74 8.86
C ALA A 56 11.91 -11.40 9.91
N SER A 57 11.65 -10.71 11.03
CA SER A 57 10.72 -11.22 12.04
C SER A 57 9.27 -11.23 11.57
N TYR A 58 8.84 -10.24 10.79
CA TYR A 58 7.50 -10.19 10.22
C TYR A 58 7.28 -11.37 9.29
N GLN A 59 8.23 -11.63 8.37
CA GLN A 59 8.14 -12.76 7.43
C GLN A 59 8.03 -14.11 8.15
N LYS A 60 8.71 -14.29 9.28
CA LYS A 60 8.60 -15.52 10.10
C LYS A 60 7.26 -15.66 10.84
N LYS A 61 6.61 -14.54 11.14
CA LYS A 61 5.36 -14.48 11.91
C LYS A 61 4.12 -14.43 11.03
N PHE A 62 4.29 -14.05 9.77
CA PHE A 62 3.18 -13.98 8.83
C PHE A 62 2.75 -15.39 8.44
N ASP A 63 1.56 -15.78 8.92
CA ASP A 63 0.98 -17.08 8.64
C ASP A 63 0.06 -17.00 7.41
N VAL A 64 0.59 -17.45 6.27
CA VAL A 64 -0.18 -17.54 5.02
C VAL A 64 -1.36 -18.49 5.18
N GLY A 65 -1.21 -19.59 5.92
CA GLY A 65 -2.25 -20.58 6.14
C GLY A 65 -3.45 -19.98 6.87
N GLN A 66 -3.20 -19.20 7.92
CA GLN A 66 -4.26 -18.49 8.64
C GLN A 66 -5.05 -17.54 7.71
N VAL A 67 -4.37 -16.82 6.82
CA VAL A 67 -5.05 -15.93 5.85
C VAL A 67 -5.85 -16.76 4.85
N THR A 68 -5.31 -17.88 4.37
CA THR A 68 -6.03 -18.80 3.49
C THR A 68 -7.31 -19.33 4.14
N GLU A 69 -7.28 -19.75 5.41
CA GLU A 69 -8.49 -20.20 6.13
C GLU A 69 -9.55 -19.12 6.22
N GLN A 70 -9.15 -17.87 6.49
CA GLN A 70 -10.09 -16.74 6.51
C GLN A 70 -10.70 -16.50 5.13
N LEU A 71 -9.90 -16.58 4.06
CA LEU A 71 -10.39 -16.43 2.69
C LEU A 71 -11.38 -17.54 2.33
N VAL A 72 -11.11 -18.79 2.72
CA VAL A 72 -12.03 -19.91 2.52
C VAL A 72 -13.40 -19.59 3.15
N SER A 73 -13.40 -19.09 4.39
CA SER A 73 -14.64 -18.69 5.08
C SER A 73 -15.36 -17.52 4.39
N VAL A 74 -14.63 -16.56 3.82
CA VAL A 74 -15.21 -15.46 3.03
C VAL A 74 -15.92 -16.03 1.79
N TYR A 75 -15.28 -16.90 1.02
CA TYR A 75 -15.91 -17.51 -0.15
C TYR A 75 -17.13 -18.38 0.24
N ASP A 76 -17.03 -19.16 1.30
CA ASP A 76 -18.13 -20.01 1.80
C ASP A 76 -19.38 -19.18 2.14
N LYS A 77 -19.18 -17.98 2.72
CA LYS A 77 -20.24 -17.05 3.07
C LYS A 77 -20.90 -16.39 1.85
N HIS A 78 -20.14 -16.15 0.78
CA HIS A 78 -20.58 -15.34 -0.35
C HIS A 78 -21.09 -16.15 -1.55
N PHE A 79 -20.71 -17.42 -1.66
CA PHE A 79 -21.08 -18.28 -2.77
C PHE A 79 -21.68 -19.59 -2.28
N THR A 80 -22.67 -20.08 -3.00
CA THR A 80 -23.20 -21.44 -2.87
C THR A 80 -22.23 -22.48 -3.45
N GLN A 81 -22.45 -23.75 -3.15
CA GLN A 81 -21.63 -24.83 -3.70
C GLN A 81 -21.73 -24.91 -5.23
N GLU A 82 -22.93 -24.71 -5.78
CA GLU A 82 -23.19 -24.71 -7.22
C GLU A 82 -22.46 -23.56 -7.92
N GLU A 83 -22.46 -22.36 -7.32
CA GLU A 83 -21.73 -21.21 -7.85
C GLU A 83 -20.22 -21.41 -7.82
N ILE A 84 -19.68 -21.99 -6.74
CA ILE A 84 -18.25 -22.35 -6.68
C ILE A 84 -17.89 -23.34 -7.80
N LYS A 85 -18.73 -24.35 -8.06
CA LYS A 85 -18.51 -25.29 -9.18
C LYS A 85 -18.56 -24.59 -10.53
N GLY A 86 -19.51 -23.67 -10.71
CA GLY A 86 -19.59 -22.84 -11.92
C GLY A 86 -18.35 -21.97 -12.14
N LEU A 87 -17.82 -21.37 -11.06
CA LEU A 87 -16.59 -20.59 -11.10
C LEU A 87 -15.38 -21.47 -11.45
N LEU A 88 -15.26 -22.66 -10.86
CA LEU A 88 -14.22 -23.63 -11.21
C LEU A 88 -14.27 -24.01 -12.69
N GLN A 89 -15.46 -24.31 -13.22
CA GLN A 89 -15.63 -24.62 -14.64
C GLN A 89 -15.22 -23.44 -15.53
N PHE A 90 -15.62 -22.22 -15.17
CA PHE A 90 -15.24 -21.03 -15.91
C PHE A 90 -13.73 -20.80 -15.90
N TYR A 91 -13.11 -20.75 -14.71
CA TYR A 91 -11.67 -20.51 -14.56
C TYR A 91 -10.80 -21.67 -15.08
N GLY A 92 -11.36 -22.87 -15.21
CA GLY A 92 -10.72 -23.99 -15.90
C GLY A 92 -10.73 -23.88 -17.43
N SER A 93 -11.58 -23.03 -18.02
CA SER A 93 -11.64 -22.81 -19.47
C SER A 93 -10.49 -21.92 -19.99
N PRO A 94 -10.13 -21.98 -21.29
CA PRO A 94 -9.11 -21.11 -21.86
C PRO A 94 -9.39 -19.61 -21.65
N LEU A 95 -10.66 -19.20 -21.73
CA LEU A 95 -11.06 -17.82 -21.47
C LEU A 95 -10.91 -17.47 -19.98
N GLY A 96 -11.36 -18.33 -19.08
CA GLY A 96 -11.25 -18.09 -17.64
C GLY A 96 -9.81 -18.00 -17.16
N GLN A 97 -8.91 -18.85 -17.67
CA GLN A 97 -7.47 -18.76 -17.39
C GLN A 97 -6.87 -17.43 -17.89
N LYS A 98 -7.29 -16.98 -19.08
CA LYS A 98 -6.89 -15.65 -19.58
C LYS A 98 -7.41 -14.54 -18.67
N VAL A 99 -8.66 -14.62 -18.20
CA VAL A 99 -9.22 -13.66 -17.25
C VAL A 99 -8.43 -13.65 -15.94
N ALA A 100 -8.16 -14.81 -15.34
CA ALA A 100 -7.38 -14.91 -14.10
C ALA A 100 -5.98 -14.28 -14.21
N SER A 101 -5.31 -14.46 -15.35
CA SER A 101 -3.96 -13.91 -15.57
C SER A 101 -3.92 -12.43 -15.98
N GLU A 102 -4.93 -11.94 -16.70
CA GLU A 102 -4.96 -10.57 -17.22
C GLU A 102 -5.64 -9.58 -16.27
N MET A 103 -6.66 -10.00 -15.50
CA MET A 103 -7.40 -9.08 -14.62
C MET A 103 -6.52 -8.37 -13.58
N PRO A 104 -5.52 -9.02 -12.94
CA PRO A 104 -4.58 -8.31 -12.07
C PRO A 104 -3.73 -7.26 -12.80
N LYS A 105 -3.37 -7.51 -14.08
CA LYS A 105 -2.61 -6.55 -14.90
C LYS A 105 -3.47 -5.35 -15.26
N ILE A 106 -4.67 -5.60 -15.76
CA ILE A 106 -5.67 -4.57 -16.07
C ILE A 106 -5.96 -3.72 -14.82
N SER A 107 -6.13 -4.35 -13.65
CA SER A 107 -6.35 -3.63 -12.39
C SER A 107 -5.18 -2.70 -12.04
N ARG A 108 -3.93 -3.12 -12.28
CA ARG A 108 -2.74 -2.27 -12.07
C ARG A 108 -2.70 -1.10 -13.06
N GLU A 109 -3.06 -1.32 -14.31
CA GLU A 109 -3.13 -0.28 -15.33
C GLU A 109 -4.21 0.76 -15.00
N ILE A 110 -5.40 0.32 -14.59
CA ILE A 110 -6.48 1.20 -14.13
C ILE A 110 -5.99 2.07 -12.97
N GLN A 111 -5.38 1.47 -11.94
CA GLN A 111 -4.84 2.25 -10.83
C GLN A 111 -3.78 3.27 -11.26
N SER A 112 -2.93 2.91 -12.22
CA SER A 112 -1.93 3.83 -12.78
C SER A 112 -2.59 5.01 -13.49
N ALA A 113 -3.58 4.75 -14.34
CA ALA A 113 -4.34 5.76 -15.06
C ALA A 113 -5.10 6.68 -14.08
N THR A 114 -5.76 6.13 -13.05
CA THR A 114 -6.45 6.90 -12.01
C THR A 114 -5.48 7.81 -11.25
N ARG A 115 -4.30 7.31 -10.84
CA ARG A 115 -3.27 8.14 -10.18
C ARG A 115 -2.79 9.27 -11.08
N ALA A 116 -2.55 9.00 -12.36
CA ALA A 116 -2.11 10.02 -13.31
C ALA A 116 -3.16 11.13 -13.48
N ALA A 117 -4.42 10.75 -13.72
CA ALA A 117 -5.53 11.69 -13.85
C ALA A 117 -5.75 12.49 -12.56
N GLY A 118 -5.75 11.83 -11.39
CA GLY A 118 -5.90 12.49 -10.09
C GLY A 118 -4.77 13.48 -9.80
N ASN A 119 -3.52 13.13 -10.12
CA ASN A 119 -2.37 14.02 -9.95
C ASN A 119 -2.46 15.26 -10.86
N LYS A 120 -2.95 15.09 -12.10
CA LYS A 120 -3.18 16.21 -13.02
C LYS A 120 -4.26 17.14 -12.46
N ALA A 121 -5.42 16.59 -12.11
CA ALA A 121 -6.53 17.36 -11.54
C ALA A 121 -6.12 18.11 -10.26
N ALA A 122 -5.37 17.47 -9.35
CA ALA A 122 -4.90 18.12 -8.13
C ALA A 122 -3.96 19.29 -8.41
N LYS A 123 -3.05 19.16 -9.38
CA LYS A 123 -2.14 20.25 -9.78
C LYS A 123 -2.90 21.43 -10.38
N GLU A 124 -3.87 21.17 -11.26
CA GLU A 124 -4.72 22.19 -11.88
C GLU A 124 -5.54 22.93 -10.83
N ALA A 125 -6.22 22.20 -9.93
CA ALA A 125 -6.98 22.78 -8.84
C ALA A 125 -6.10 23.63 -7.89
N LEU A 126 -4.89 23.15 -7.55
CA LEU A 126 -3.97 23.94 -6.74
C LEU A 126 -3.52 25.20 -7.47
N ALA A 127 -3.23 25.13 -8.77
CA ALA A 127 -2.82 26.31 -9.54
C ALA A 127 -3.91 27.38 -9.56
N GLU A 128 -5.17 26.97 -9.76
CA GLU A 128 -6.33 27.86 -9.72
C GLU A 128 -6.50 28.51 -8.34
N LEU A 129 -6.51 27.71 -7.27
CA LEU A 129 -6.67 28.21 -5.90
C LEU A 129 -5.55 29.15 -5.46
N LYS A 130 -4.32 28.94 -5.96
CA LYS A 130 -3.19 29.85 -5.71
C LYS A 130 -3.39 31.23 -6.34
N GLN A 131 -4.01 31.30 -7.51
CA GLN A 131 -4.34 32.57 -8.16
C GLN A 131 -5.46 33.30 -7.42
N GLN A 132 -6.46 32.55 -6.95
CA GLN A 132 -7.58 33.10 -6.19
C GLN A 132 -7.19 33.55 -4.78
N ASN A 133 -6.21 32.88 -4.15
CA ASN A 133 -5.78 33.14 -2.77
C ASN A 133 -4.24 33.28 -2.69
N PRO A 134 -3.65 34.39 -3.17
CA PRO A 134 -2.19 34.51 -3.27
C PRO A 134 -1.46 34.41 -1.92
N GLU A 135 -2.04 34.93 -0.83
CA GLU A 135 -1.43 34.88 0.51
C GLU A 135 -1.22 33.44 1.00
N VAL A 136 -2.27 32.60 0.90
CA VAL A 136 -2.19 31.19 1.29
C VAL A 136 -1.44 30.38 0.23
N GLY A 137 -1.65 30.69 -1.04
CA GLY A 137 -1.16 29.95 -2.19
C GLY A 137 0.37 29.89 -2.32
N GLN A 138 1.09 30.93 -1.86
CA GLN A 138 2.56 30.94 -1.85
C GLN A 138 3.16 29.78 -1.03
N SER A 139 2.48 29.38 0.05
CA SER A 139 2.95 28.33 0.96
C SER A 139 2.45 26.92 0.58
N ALA A 140 1.38 26.81 -0.21
CA ALA A 140 0.73 25.54 -0.52
C ALA A 140 1.53 24.67 -1.51
N ARG A 141 1.72 23.38 -1.20
CA ARG A 141 2.39 22.39 -2.07
C ARG A 141 1.75 21.00 -1.95
N LEU A 142 1.67 20.28 -3.07
CA LEU A 142 1.26 18.87 -3.10
C LEU A 142 2.52 17.99 -2.96
N GLY A 143 2.74 17.42 -1.78
CA GLY A 143 3.87 16.52 -1.50
C GLY A 143 3.96 16.16 -0.02
N LEU A 144 4.58 15.01 0.30
CA LEU A 144 4.92 14.62 1.68
C LEU A 144 5.78 15.74 2.27
N GLY A 145 5.34 16.29 3.40
CA GLY A 145 5.92 17.46 4.04
C GLY A 145 7.39 17.31 4.41
N GLN A 146 8.29 17.53 3.45
CA GLN A 146 9.70 17.80 3.71
C GLN A 146 9.92 19.24 4.23
N SER A 147 8.84 20.01 4.39
CA SER A 147 8.85 21.33 5.00
C SER A 147 9.02 21.28 6.52
N ARG A 148 8.58 20.24 7.24
CA ARG A 148 8.67 20.25 8.72
C ARG A 148 10.12 20.10 9.23
N TRP A 149 10.97 19.34 8.52
CA TRP A 149 12.40 19.19 8.86
C TRP A 149 13.26 20.38 8.43
N GLN A 150 12.95 21.01 7.28
CA GLN A 150 13.62 22.24 6.83
C GLN A 150 13.23 23.45 7.68
N GLN A 151 11.97 23.55 8.11
CA GLN A 151 11.48 24.65 8.95
C GLN A 151 12.05 24.58 10.38
N ARG A 152 12.28 23.37 10.92
CA ARG A 152 12.94 23.18 12.23
C ARG A 152 14.44 23.50 12.18
N ARG A 153 15.15 23.16 11.09
CA ARG A 153 16.56 23.58 10.90
C ARG A 153 16.69 25.09 10.74
N GLY A 154 15.79 25.73 9.97
CA GLY A 154 15.77 27.18 9.81
C GLY A 154 15.56 27.93 11.12
N GLN A 155 14.65 27.46 11.98
CA GLN A 155 14.43 28.05 13.32
C GLN A 155 15.61 27.84 14.29
N GLN A 156 16.32 26.72 14.20
CA GLN A 156 17.45 26.44 15.10
C GLN A 156 18.69 27.26 14.72
N GLN A 157 18.87 27.57 13.43
CA GLN A 157 19.95 28.44 12.94
C GLN A 157 19.70 29.93 13.24
N SER A 158 18.45 30.39 13.22
CA SER A 158 18.10 31.76 13.60
C SER A 158 18.20 32.01 15.12
N GLN A 159 17.90 31.03 15.96
CA GLN A 159 18.09 31.15 17.41
C GLN A 159 19.56 31.17 17.83
N GLN A 160 20.45 30.42 17.15
CA GLN A 160 21.88 30.44 17.44
C GLN A 160 22.59 31.72 16.97
N SER A 161 22.09 32.39 15.93
CA SER A 161 22.64 33.66 15.46
C SER A 161 22.20 34.84 16.33
N ALA A 162 20.97 34.80 16.88
CA ALA A 162 20.48 35.80 17.82
C ALA A 162 21.18 35.75 19.20
N GLN A 163 21.70 34.61 19.63
CA GLN A 163 22.45 34.46 20.90
C GLN A 163 23.95 34.82 20.79
N ARG A 164 24.47 35.06 19.57
CA ARG A 164 25.90 35.37 19.35
C ARG A 164 26.20 36.85 19.11
N GLN A 165 25.20 37.72 19.17
CA GLN A 165 25.45 39.17 19.13
C GLN A 165 25.75 39.67 20.54
N PRO A 166 26.95 40.25 20.78
CA PRO A 166 27.25 40.86 22.08
C PRO A 166 26.39 42.12 22.27
N PRO A 167 25.94 42.42 23.50
CA PRO A 167 25.24 43.67 23.77
C PRO A 167 26.18 44.86 23.50
N GLN A 168 25.63 45.89 22.85
CA GLN A 168 26.31 47.17 22.64
C GLN A 168 26.49 47.95 23.94
#